data_AF-A0A3B9VNS8-F1
#
_entry.id   AF-A0A3B9VNS8-F1
#
_cell.length_a   1.000
_cell.length_b   1.000
_cell.length_c   1.000
_cell.angle_alpha   90.00
_cell.angle_beta   90.00
_cell.angle_gamma   90.00
#
_symmetry.space_group_name_H-M   'P 1'
#
loop_
_entity.id
_entity.type
_entity.pdbx_description
1 polymer ?
#
loop_
_entity_poly.entity_id
_entity_poly.type
_entity_poly.pdbx_seq_one_letter_code
_entity_poly.pdbx_strand_id
1 'polypeptide(L)'
;FFAIGAYTMGLLGTKTDLNTWEILPIGIAMAMFSGIILGVPALKLRGDYLAIITLGFGEIVRIVALNLGALGRSEGIQGIPTPPGIFGIEYAFDSHRIYYWTLLIL
;
A
#
# COMPACT_ATOMS: atom_id res chain seq x y z
N PHE A 1 -5.76 -0.48 -5.35
CA PHE A 1 -5.94 -0.60 -3.90
C PHE A 1 -4.64 -0.93 -3.18
N PHE A 2 -4.00 -2.06 -3.53
CA PHE A 2 -2.66 -2.42 -3.02
C PHE A 2 -1.65 -1.26 -3.08
N ALA A 3 -1.49 -0.62 -4.25
CA ALA A 3 -0.57 0.50 -4.41
C ALA A 3 -0.83 1.65 -3.42
N ILE A 4 -2.09 2.02 -3.19
CA ILE A 4 -2.46 3.11 -2.26
C ILE A 4 -2.09 2.73 -0.83
N GLY A 5 -2.37 1.49 -0.41
CA GLY A 5 -1.95 0.99 0.90
C GLY A 5 -0.43 0.99 1.05
N ALA A 6 0.30 0.44 0.08
CA ALA A 6 1.76 0.35 0.11
C ALA A 6 2.43 1.75 0.14
N TYR A 7 1.98 2.69 -0.69
CA TYR A 7 2.49 4.06 -0.67
C TYR A 7 2.15 4.80 0.63
N THR A 8 0.97 4.55 1.21
CA THR A 8 0.62 5.09 2.54
C THR A 8 1.59 4.57 3.60
N MET A 9 1.85 3.26 3.61
CA MET A 9 2.76 2.67 4.59
C MET A 9 4.20 3.14 4.42
N GLY A 10 4.70 3.21 3.17
CA GLY A 10 6.03 3.74 2.89
C GLY A 10 6.18 5.22 3.26
N LEU A 11 5.16 6.03 2.99
CA LEU A 11 5.18 7.46 3.30
C LEU A 11 5.16 7.69 4.82
N LEU A 12 4.27 7.01 5.55
CA LEU A 12 4.22 7.13 7.01
C LEU A 12 5.48 6.57 7.65
N GLY A 13 5.98 5.42 7.20
CA GLY A 13 7.22 4.83 7.75
C GLY A 13 8.45 5.71 7.56
N THR A 14 8.48 6.58 6.55
CA THR A 14 9.62 7.49 6.30
C THR A 14 9.43 8.89 6.85
N LYS A 15 8.19 9.31 7.11
CA LYS A 15 7.86 10.68 7.57
C LYS A 15 7.44 10.76 9.03
N THR A 16 7.07 9.64 9.63
CA THR A 16 6.61 9.56 11.02
C THR A 16 7.43 8.52 11.78
N ASP A 17 7.56 8.71 13.08
CA ASP A 17 8.24 7.77 13.98
C ASP A 17 7.36 6.55 14.35
N LEU A 18 6.21 6.39 13.69
CA LEU A 18 5.30 5.26 13.92
C LEU A 18 5.95 3.96 13.44
N ASN A 19 5.70 2.88 14.18
CA ASN A 19 6.19 1.58 13.77
C ASN A 19 5.30 0.95 12.67
N THR A 20 5.81 -0.10 12.01
CA THR A 20 5.08 -0.78 10.92
C THR A 20 3.72 -1.33 11.36
N TRP A 21 3.57 -1.76 12.61
CA TRP A 21 2.33 -2.34 13.14
C TRP A 21 1.24 -1.29 13.38
N GLU A 22 1.63 -0.08 13.78
CA GLU A 22 0.74 1.09 13.94
C GLU A 22 0.33 1.66 12.58
N ILE A 23 1.26 1.64 11.62
CA ILE A 23 1.01 2.10 10.25
C ILE A 23 0.11 1.13 9.47
N LEU A 24 0.19 -0.17 9.76
CA LEU A 24 -0.59 -1.22 9.07
C LEU A 24 -2.10 -0.97 9.04
N PRO A 25 -2.82 -0.72 10.16
CA PRO A 25 -4.24 -0.44 10.12
C PRO A 25 -4.57 0.83 9.32
N ILE A 26 -3.68 1.83 9.31
CA ILE A 26 -3.86 3.05 8.49
C ILE A 26 -3.74 2.71 7.01
N GLY A 27 -2.76 1.90 6.62
CA GLY A 27 -2.60 1.41 5.25
C GLY A 27 -3.82 0.61 4.78
N ILE A 28 -4.36 -0.27 5.63
CA ILE A 28 -5.58 -1.04 5.36
C ILE A 28 -6.78 -0.11 5.21
N ALA A 29 -6.96 0.86 6.13
CA ALA A 29 -8.04 1.84 6.06
C ALA A 29 -7.99 2.65 4.75
N MET A 30 -6.81 3.11 4.34
CA MET A 30 -6.66 3.85 3.07
C MET A 30 -6.91 2.98 1.85
N ALA A 31 -6.48 1.72 1.87
CA ALA A 31 -6.78 0.76 0.80
C ALA A 31 -8.30 0.52 0.70
N MET A 32 -8.98 0.29 1.83
CA MET A 32 -10.44 0.12 1.87
C MET A 32 -11.17 1.38 1.40
N PHE A 33 -10.74 2.55 1.87
CA PHE A 33 -11.35 3.84 1.50
C PHE A 33 -11.27 4.09 0.00
N SER A 34 -10.09 3.88 -0.61
CA SER A 34 -9.96 3.96 -2.07
C SER A 34 -10.80 2.91 -2.80
N GLY A 35 -10.92 1.71 -2.21
CA GLY A 35 -11.84 0.65 -2.63
C GLY A 35 -13.29 1.09 -2.69
N ILE A 36 -13.77 1.76 -1.64
CA ILE A 36 -15.16 2.25 -1.56
C ILE A 36 -15.38 3.36 -2.58
N ILE A 37 -14.46 4.33 -2.67
CA ILE A 37 -14.57 5.47 -3.59
C ILE A 37 -14.76 5.01 -5.03
N LEU A 38 -14.06 3.95 -5.45
CA LEU A 38 -14.15 3.44 -6.83
C LEU A 38 -15.13 2.30 -7.01
N GLY A 39 -15.28 1.45 -6.01
CA GLY A 39 -16.18 0.32 -6.02
C GLY A 39 -17.64 0.77 -6.12
N VAL A 40 -18.04 1.75 -5.29
CA VAL A 40 -19.43 2.25 -5.27
C VAL A 40 -19.91 2.75 -6.65
N PRO A 41 -19.18 3.61 -7.39
CA PRO A 41 -19.58 3.99 -8.74
C PRO A 41 -19.43 2.84 -9.74
N ALA A 42 -18.42 1.97 -9.60
CA ALA A 42 -18.23 0.83 -10.50
C ALA A 42 -19.40 -0.16 -10.47
N LEU A 43 -20.08 -0.32 -9.33
CA LEU A 43 -21.27 -1.17 -9.20
C LEU A 43 -22.43 -0.74 -10.12
N LYS A 44 -22.45 0.52 -10.57
CA LYS A 44 -23.47 1.05 -11.49
C LYS A 44 -23.15 0.73 -12.96
N LEU A 45 -21.94 0.28 -13.27
CA LEU A 45 -21.49 -0.03 -14.63
C LEU A 45 -21.77 -1.51 -14.95
N ARG A 46 -21.96 -1.82 -16.23
CA ARG A 46 -22.19 -3.18 -16.73
C ARG A 46 -21.36 -3.44 -17.99
N GLY A 47 -21.03 -4.72 -18.21
CA GLY A 47 -20.26 -5.15 -19.38
C GLY A 47 -18.90 -4.47 -19.46
N ASP A 48 -18.52 -4.02 -20.66
CA ASP A 48 -17.18 -3.53 -20.97
C ASP A 48 -16.79 -2.27 -20.19
N TYR A 49 -17.77 -1.47 -19.75
CA TYR A 49 -17.52 -0.28 -18.94
C TYR A 49 -16.87 -0.62 -17.59
N LEU A 50 -17.15 -1.80 -17.02
CA LEU A 50 -16.53 -2.26 -15.78
C LEU A 50 -15.05 -2.63 -15.97
N ALA A 51 -14.68 -3.16 -17.15
CA ALA A 51 -13.30 -3.45 -17.48
C ALA A 51 -12.49 -2.17 -17.69
N ILE A 52 -13.06 -1.20 -18.41
CA ILE A 52 -12.43 0.09 -18.70
C ILE A 52 -12.10 0.86 -17.41
N ILE A 53 -13.01 0.92 -16.43
CA ILE A 53 -12.75 1.64 -15.18
C ILE A 53 -11.62 1.01 -14.36
N THR A 54 -11.52 -0.32 -14.38
CA THR A 54 -10.48 -1.04 -13.64
C THR A 54 -9.09 -0.77 -14.22
N LEU A 55 -8.97 -0.81 -15.55
CA LEU A 55 -7.73 -0.45 -16.24
C LEU A 55 -7.38 1.03 -16.06
N GLY A 56 -8.35 1.91 -16.27
CA GLY A 56 -8.16 3.36 -16.13
C GLY A 56 -7.72 3.76 -14.73
N PHE A 57 -8.31 3.17 -13.69
CA PHE A 57 -7.89 3.44 -12.32
C PHE A 57 -6.44 3.01 -12.05
N GLY A 58 -6.05 1.80 -12.50
CA GLY A 58 -4.67 1.34 -12.36
C GLY A 58 -3.68 2.29 -13.01
N GLU A 59 -4.01 2.77 -14.21
CA GLU A 59 -3.18 3.71 -14.96
C GLU A 59 -3.10 5.09 -14.29
N ILE A 60 -4.22 5.62 -13.79
CA ILE A 60 -4.24 6.87 -13.03
C ILE A 60 -3.33 6.78 -11.80
N VAL A 61 -3.43 5.70 -11.02
CA VAL A 61 -2.59 5.49 -9.83
C VAL A 61 -1.11 5.44 -10.22
N ARG A 62 -0.77 4.75 -11.33
CA ARG A 62 0.59 4.69 -11.85
C ARG A 62 1.12 6.08 -12.21
N ILE A 63 0.37 6.85 -13.00
CA ILE A 63 0.76 8.20 -13.42
C ILE A 63 0.94 9.11 -12.21
N VAL A 64 0.01 9.06 -11.24
CA VAL A 64 0.11 9.85 -10.01
C VAL A 64 1.37 9.46 -9.22
N ALA A 65 1.64 8.17 -9.04
CA ALA A 65 2.83 7.72 -8.32
C ALA A 65 4.13 8.20 -8.99
N LEU A 66 4.22 8.12 -10.32
CA LEU A 66 5.41 8.52 -11.07
C LEU A 66 5.67 10.03 -11.10
N ASN A 67 4.62 10.86 -10.94
CA ASN A 67 4.75 12.31 -11.06
C ASN A 67 4.70 13.05 -9.71
N LEU A 68 4.09 12.45 -8.68
CA LEU A 68 3.90 13.11 -7.40
C LEU A 68 5.17 13.09 -6.56
N GLY A 69 5.72 14.29 -6.30
CA GLY A 69 6.95 14.47 -5.52
C GLY A 69 6.90 13.86 -4.12
N ALA A 70 5.74 13.88 -3.48
CA ALA A 70 5.54 13.30 -2.15
C ALA A 70 5.72 11.77 -2.11
N LEU A 71 5.54 11.08 -3.24
CA LEU A 71 5.67 9.62 -3.35
C LEU A 71 7.04 9.17 -3.89
N GLY A 72 7.98 10.11 -4.06
CA GLY A 72 9.30 9.82 -4.63
C GLY A 72 9.33 9.73 -6.16
N ARG A 73 8.24 10.11 -6.85
CA ARG A 73 8.14 10.11 -8.32
C ARG A 73 8.54 8.73 -8.90
N SER A 74 9.34 8.72 -9.97
CA SER A 74 9.86 7.50 -10.58
C SER A 74 10.82 6.70 -9.71
N GLU A 75 11.44 7.32 -8.69
CA GLU A 75 12.38 6.65 -7.79
C GLU A 75 11.67 5.90 -6.65
N GLY A 76 10.41 6.22 -6.39
CA GLY A 76 9.63 5.66 -5.29
C GLY A 76 10.12 6.12 -3.92
N ILE A 77 9.54 5.53 -2.86
CA ILE A 77 9.88 5.86 -1.48
C ILE A 77 11.06 4.99 -1.03
N GLN A 78 12.18 5.62 -0.69
CA GLN A 78 13.39 4.97 -0.20
C GLN A 78 13.51 5.05 1.33
N GLY A 79 14.28 4.12 1.92
CA GLY A 79 14.58 4.15 3.36
C GLY A 79 13.41 3.76 4.26
N ILE A 80 12.49 2.92 3.78
CA ILE A 80 11.37 2.41 4.58
C ILE A 80 11.94 1.55 5.73
N PRO A 81 11.63 1.87 7.00
CA PRO A 81 12.15 1.13 8.14
C PRO A 81 11.62 -0.30 8.17
N THR A 82 12.41 -1.22 8.70
CA THR A 82 11.98 -2.59 8.94
C THR A 82 10.99 -2.65 10.11
N PRO A 83 10.05 -3.62 10.10
CA PRO A 83 9.15 -3.81 11.22
C PRO A 83 9.93 -4.09 12.52
N PRO A 84 9.52 -3.52 13.66
CA PRO A 84 10.12 -3.92 14.93
C PRO A 84 9.77 -5.38 15.22
N GLY A 85 10.71 -6.09 15.82
CA GLY A 85 10.55 -7.49 16.16
C GLY A 85 9.35 -7.73 17.07
N ILE A 86 8.58 -8.78 16.80
CA ILE A 86 7.51 -9.23 17.70
C ILE A 86 8.06 -10.43 18.49
N PHE A 87 7.90 -10.40 19.82
CA PHE A 87 8.29 -11.50 20.72
C PHE A 87 9.76 -11.96 20.60
N GLY A 88 10.68 -11.02 20.33
CA GLY A 88 12.12 -11.31 20.22
C GLY A 88 12.57 -11.85 18.86
N ILE A 89 11.68 -11.87 17.86
CA ILE A 89 11.99 -12.24 16.48
C ILE A 89 12.34 -10.97 15.71
N GLU A 90 13.60 -10.77 15.35
CA GLU A 90 14.04 -9.62 14.56
C GLU A 90 13.74 -9.79 13.07
N TYR A 91 13.18 -8.74 12.45
CA TYR A 91 12.95 -8.69 11.01
C TYR A 91 14.22 -8.22 10.29
N ALA A 92 15.15 -9.14 10.06
CA ALA A 92 16.31 -8.90 9.20
C ALA A 92 15.94 -9.12 7.72
N PHE A 93 16.48 -8.28 6.83
CA PHE A 93 16.30 -8.42 5.38
C PHE A 93 16.79 -9.77 4.83
N ASP A 94 17.75 -10.40 5.51
CA ASP A 94 18.30 -11.71 5.12
C ASP A 94 17.32 -12.86 5.40
N SER A 95 16.51 -12.73 6.47
CA SER A 95 15.57 -13.76 6.90
C SER A 95 14.20 -13.59 6.25
N HIS A 96 14.12 -13.90 4.96
CA HIS A 96 12.89 -13.87 4.16
C HIS A 96 11.78 -14.76 4.73
N ARG A 97 12.14 -15.84 5.46
CA ARG A 97 11.19 -16.80 6.04
C ARG A 97 10.19 -16.14 6.99
N ILE A 98 10.66 -15.20 7.81
CA ILE A 98 9.84 -14.55 8.85
C ILE A 98 8.73 -13.69 8.23
N TYR A 99 8.99 -13.07 7.08
CA TYR A 99 7.99 -12.29 6.34
C TYR A 99 6.84 -13.16 5.79
N TYR A 100 7.12 -14.40 5.36
CA TYR A 100 6.05 -15.28 4.88
C TYR A 100 5.13 -15.75 6.01
N TRP A 101 5.68 -16.05 7.19
CA TRP A 101 4.87 -16.47 8.34
C TRP A 101 3.98 -15.35 8.87
N THR A 102 4.47 -14.12 8.88
CA THR A 102 3.66 -12.96 9.30
C THR A 102 2.49 -12.69 8.35
N LEU A 103 2.68 -12.85 7.04
CA LEU A 103 1.60 -12.74 6.06
C LEU A 103 0.54 -13.85 6.17
N LEU A 104 0.88 -15.03 6.70
CA LEU A 104 -0.09 -16.13 6.86
C LEU A 104 -0.93 -16.00 8.13
N ILE A 105 -0.39 -15.36 9.16
CA ILE A 105 -1.06 -15.17 10.46
C ILE A 105 -2.02 -13.97 10.41
N LEU A 106 -1.74 -12.99 9.55
CA LEU A 106 -2.44 -11.71 9.43
C LEU A 106 -3.45 -11.72 8.28
#